data_AF-A0A535JRV9-F1
#
_entry.id   AF-A0A535JRV9-F1
#
_cell.length_a   1.000
_cell.length_b   1.000
_cell.length_c   1.000
_cell.angle_alpha   90.00
_cell.angle_beta   90.00
_cell.angle_gamma   90.00
#
_symmetry.space_group_name_H-M   'P 1'
#
loop_
_entity.id
_entity.type
_entity.pdbx_description
1 polymer ?
#
loop_
_entity_poly.entity_id
_entity_poly.type
_entity_poly.pdbx_seq_one_letter_code
_entity_poly.pdbx_strand_id
1 'polypeptide(L)'
;MSWPLDPTVYLGVLALYFGHAWLARAVDDAKRRHSLYVGLGLLTVWASLETPIDTIADHYLDSVHMLQHVLLGFVAPPLLLLGLSPGMVARLVRAPGLRATTEPVPAQLIAGLVMIVWHLPALYDATFYSEALHITEHVTFIGAGLLLYWPILQATSAQARWQMSHGIKLLYMLVA
;
A
#
# COMPACT_ATOMS: atom_id res chain seq x y z
N MET A 1 6.89 10.93 -26.91
CA MET A 1 6.41 10.27 -25.68
C MET A 1 6.12 8.82 -26.03
N SER A 2 7.07 7.93 -25.76
CA SER A 2 6.79 6.49 -25.69
C SER A 2 6.08 6.24 -24.37
N TRP A 3 5.07 5.37 -24.36
CA TRP A 3 4.45 4.90 -23.13
C TRP A 3 5.53 4.25 -22.27
N PRO A 4 5.74 4.67 -21.01
CA PRO A 4 6.67 3.96 -20.12
C PRO A 4 6.05 2.59 -19.86
N LEU A 5 6.70 1.53 -20.32
CA LEU A 5 6.29 0.16 -20.06
C LEU A 5 7.34 -0.43 -19.13
N ASP A 6 7.15 -0.30 -17.83
CA ASP A 6 8.08 -0.86 -16.86
C ASP A 6 7.68 -2.30 -16.52
N PRO A 7 8.49 -3.32 -16.89
CA PRO A 7 8.19 -4.70 -16.58
C PRO A 7 7.98 -4.95 -15.08
N THR A 8 8.63 -4.19 -14.20
CA THR A 8 8.54 -4.38 -12.74
C THR A 8 7.14 -4.05 -12.22
N VAL A 9 6.48 -3.03 -12.77
CA VAL A 9 5.10 -2.64 -12.42
C VAL A 9 4.13 -3.74 -12.83
N TYR A 10 4.22 -4.22 -14.06
CA TYR A 10 3.37 -5.31 -14.54
C TYR A 10 3.58 -6.60 -13.73
N LEU A 11 4.84 -6.94 -13.41
CA LEU A 11 5.15 -8.09 -12.55
C LEU A 11 4.54 -7.92 -11.16
N GLY A 12 4.64 -6.73 -10.54
CA GLY A 12 4.04 -6.43 -9.24
C GLY A 12 2.51 -6.54 -9.26
N VAL A 13 1.86 -5.92 -10.25
CA VAL A 13 0.40 -5.97 -10.42
C VAL A 13 -0.10 -7.39 -10.63
N LEU A 14 0.57 -8.17 -11.50
CA LEU A 14 0.22 -9.56 -11.75
C LEU A 14 0.45 -10.42 -10.50
N ALA A 15 1.56 -10.23 -9.79
CA ALA A 15 1.85 -10.95 -8.56
C ALA A 15 0.78 -10.70 -7.49
N LEU A 16 0.36 -9.45 -7.30
CA LEU A 16 -0.71 -9.10 -6.36
C LEU A 16 -2.07 -9.66 -6.80
N TYR A 17 -2.39 -9.59 -8.09
CA TYR A 17 -3.63 -10.16 -8.64
C TYR A 17 -3.71 -11.68 -8.44
N PHE A 18 -2.67 -12.41 -8.85
CA PHE A 18 -2.64 -13.86 -8.71
C PHE A 18 -2.51 -14.30 -7.26
N GLY A 19 -1.78 -13.56 -6.43
CA GLY A 19 -1.71 -13.78 -4.97
C GLY A 19 -3.08 -13.62 -4.32
N HIS A 20 -3.83 -12.58 -4.69
CA HIS A 20 -5.21 -12.39 -4.25
C HIS A 20 -6.11 -13.53 -4.71
N ALA A 21 -6.07 -13.89 -5.99
CA ALA A 21 -6.87 -14.98 -6.54
C ALA A 21 -6.56 -16.32 -5.86
N TRP A 22 -5.29 -16.60 -5.58
CA TRP A 22 -4.85 -17.78 -4.84
C TRP A 22 -5.39 -17.81 -3.41
N LEU A 23 -5.33 -16.68 -2.70
CA LEU A 23 -5.91 -16.55 -1.36
C LEU A 23 -7.43 -16.72 -1.37
N ALA A 24 -8.11 -16.08 -2.32
CA ALA A 24 -9.56 -16.14 -2.47
C ALA A 24 -10.07 -17.55 -2.77
N ARG A 25 -9.29 -18.37 -3.50
CA ARG A 25 -9.61 -19.78 -3.75
C ARG A 25 -9.44 -20.68 -2.52
N ALA A 26 -8.67 -20.23 -1.53
CA ALA A 26 -8.37 -20.99 -0.33
C ALA A 26 -9.38 -20.78 0.82
N VAL A 27 -10.44 -19.98 0.59
CA VAL A 27 -11.43 -19.60 1.60
C VAL A 27 -12.83 -19.53 1.00
N ASP A 28 -13.85 -19.76 1.83
CA ASP A 28 -15.26 -19.76 1.38
C ASP A 28 -15.94 -18.39 1.52
N ASP A 29 -15.30 -17.43 2.23
CA ASP A 29 -15.88 -16.12 2.54
C ASP A 29 -15.50 -15.01 1.53
N ALA A 30 -14.80 -15.37 0.45
CA ALA A 30 -14.46 -14.47 -0.64
C ALA A 30 -15.71 -14.08 -1.46
N LYS A 31 -15.88 -12.79 -1.76
CA LYS A 31 -17.04 -12.23 -2.47
C LYS A 31 -16.60 -11.38 -3.65
N ARG A 32 -17.47 -11.18 -4.64
CA ARG A 32 -17.18 -10.35 -5.84
C ARG A 32 -16.67 -8.95 -5.52
N ARG A 33 -17.17 -8.32 -4.45
CA ARG A 33 -16.70 -7.00 -3.99
C ARG A 33 -15.20 -6.98 -3.66
N HIS A 34 -14.66 -8.09 -3.14
CA HIS A 34 -13.25 -8.18 -2.78
C HIS A 34 -12.37 -8.10 -4.03
N SER A 35 -12.78 -8.77 -5.12
CA SER A 35 -12.11 -8.68 -6.41
C SER A 35 -12.27 -7.29 -7.05
N LEU A 36 -13.42 -6.63 -6.87
CA LEU A 36 -13.61 -5.23 -7.30
C LEU A 36 -12.62 -4.29 -6.59
N TYR A 37 -12.52 -4.36 -5.27
CA TYR A 37 -11.62 -3.49 -4.50
C TYR A 37 -10.15 -3.73 -4.83
N VAL A 38 -9.71 -5.00 -4.95
CA VAL A 38 -8.35 -5.29 -5.44
C VAL A 38 -8.15 -4.77 -6.85
N GLY A 39 -9.11 -4.97 -7.75
CA GLY A 39 -9.02 -4.44 -9.11
C GLY A 39 -8.85 -2.91 -9.14
N LEU A 40 -9.59 -2.18 -8.30
CA LEU A 40 -9.44 -0.73 -8.15
C LEU A 40 -8.09 -0.34 -7.55
N GLY A 41 -7.61 -1.04 -6.52
CA GLY A 41 -6.29 -0.78 -5.93
C GLY A 41 -5.14 -1.02 -6.92
N LEU A 42 -5.21 -2.11 -7.68
CA LEU A 42 -4.25 -2.41 -8.76
C LEU A 42 -4.33 -1.40 -9.90
N LEU A 43 -5.53 -0.97 -10.27
CA LEU A 43 -5.72 0.09 -11.26
C LEU A 43 -5.12 1.41 -10.77
N THR A 44 -5.23 1.75 -9.48
CA THR A 44 -4.57 2.94 -8.91
C THR A 44 -3.05 2.84 -9.03
N VAL A 45 -2.43 1.71 -8.66
CA VAL A 45 -0.98 1.50 -8.79
C VAL A 45 -0.53 1.60 -10.25
N TRP A 46 -1.24 0.92 -11.15
CA TRP A 46 -0.95 0.97 -12.57
C TRP A 46 -1.12 2.41 -13.11
N ALA A 47 -2.21 3.09 -12.75
CA ALA A 47 -2.44 4.46 -13.20
C ALA A 47 -1.36 5.42 -12.71
N SER A 48 -0.85 5.26 -11.49
CA SER A 48 0.20 6.14 -10.95
C SER A 48 1.57 5.93 -11.60
N LEU A 49 1.88 4.72 -12.07
CA LEU A 49 3.24 4.36 -12.53
C LEU A 49 3.36 4.21 -14.06
N GLU A 50 2.27 3.90 -14.76
CA GLU A 50 2.31 3.58 -16.20
C GLU A 50 1.63 4.63 -17.07
N THR A 51 1.05 5.67 -16.47
CA THR A 51 0.43 6.76 -17.23
C THR A 51 1.34 7.98 -17.24
N PRO A 52 1.00 9.04 -18.00
CA PRO A 52 1.78 10.29 -17.98
C PRO A 52 1.94 10.91 -16.59
N ILE A 53 1.20 10.46 -15.57
CA ILE A 53 1.43 10.84 -14.16
C ILE A 53 2.89 10.58 -13.79
N ASP A 54 3.45 9.44 -14.15
CA ASP A 54 4.82 9.05 -13.83
C ASP A 54 5.84 9.98 -14.49
N THR A 55 5.72 10.18 -15.81
CA THR A 55 6.62 11.09 -16.53
C THR A 55 6.49 12.54 -16.04
N ILE A 56 5.27 13.00 -15.73
CA ILE A 56 5.01 14.35 -15.22
C ILE A 56 5.55 14.52 -13.79
N ALA A 57 5.38 13.50 -12.95
CA ALA A 57 5.94 13.45 -11.59
C ALA A 57 7.46 13.59 -11.62
N ASP A 58 8.14 12.78 -12.43
CA ASP A 58 9.60 12.69 -12.40
C ASP A 58 10.31 13.89 -13.02
N HIS A 59 9.70 14.54 -14.02
CA HIS A 59 10.43 15.49 -14.88
C HIS A 59 9.83 16.90 -14.92
N TYR A 60 8.61 17.12 -14.43
CA TYR A 60 7.90 18.37 -14.71
C TYR A 60 7.27 19.04 -13.48
N LEU A 61 6.58 18.29 -12.62
CA LEU A 61 5.75 18.87 -11.56
C LEU A 61 5.87 18.10 -10.25
N ASP A 62 6.48 18.72 -9.25
CA ASP A 62 6.56 18.20 -7.87
C ASP A 62 5.16 17.94 -7.27
N SER A 63 4.14 18.69 -7.70
CA SER A 63 2.75 18.45 -7.26
C SER A 63 2.18 17.14 -7.78
N VAL A 64 2.58 16.71 -8.98
CA VAL A 64 2.19 15.43 -9.56
C VAL A 64 3.01 14.29 -8.96
N HIS A 65 4.28 14.54 -8.63
CA HIS A 65 5.10 13.63 -7.83
C HIS A 65 4.47 13.35 -6.45
N MET A 66 4.06 14.40 -5.73
CA MET A 66 3.33 14.22 -4.47
C MET A 66 1.97 13.53 -4.67
N LEU A 67 1.26 13.80 -5.77
CA LEU A 67 0.03 13.06 -6.09
C LEU A 67 0.32 11.57 -6.30
N GLN A 68 1.40 11.21 -6.99
CA GLN A 68 1.83 9.83 -7.18
C GLN A 68 2.06 9.13 -5.84
N HIS A 69 2.82 9.77 -4.94
CA HIS A 69 3.04 9.27 -3.58
C HIS A 69 1.74 9.13 -2.76
N VAL A 70 0.80 10.08 -2.88
CA VAL A 70 -0.52 9.97 -2.23
C VAL A 70 -1.34 8.82 -2.79
N LEU A 71 -1.34 8.61 -4.10
CA LEU A 71 -2.05 7.50 -4.73
C LEU A 71 -1.49 6.15 -4.25
N LEU A 72 -0.17 6.02 -4.17
CA LEU A 72 0.52 4.79 -3.75
C LEU A 72 0.45 4.53 -2.24
N GLY A 73 0.51 5.57 -1.41
CA GLY A 73 0.54 5.46 0.05
C GLY A 73 -0.84 5.48 0.72
N PHE A 74 -1.81 6.21 0.15
CA PHE A 74 -3.10 6.48 0.82
C PHE A 74 -4.33 6.03 0.04
N VAL A 75 -4.25 5.80 -1.27
CA VAL A 75 -5.40 5.36 -2.08
C VAL A 75 -5.34 3.87 -2.40
N ALA A 76 -4.24 3.40 -2.98
CA ALA A 76 -4.08 1.99 -3.34
C ALA A 76 -4.13 1.05 -2.11
N PRO A 77 -3.44 1.33 -0.98
CA PRO A 77 -3.38 0.40 0.14
C PRO A 77 -4.74 0.06 0.78
N PRO A 78 -5.61 1.02 1.13
CA PRO A 78 -6.92 0.68 1.68
C PRO A 78 -7.80 -0.08 0.66
N LEU A 79 -7.71 0.21 -0.64
CA LEU A 79 -8.42 -0.55 -1.67
C LEU A 79 -7.94 -2.00 -1.74
N LEU A 80 -6.63 -2.23 -1.70
CA LEU A 80 -6.06 -3.58 -1.67
C LEU A 80 -6.51 -4.35 -0.43
N LEU A 81 -6.53 -3.71 0.76
CA LEU A 81 -6.97 -4.34 2.01
C LEU A 81 -8.47 -4.59 2.07
N LEU A 82 -9.31 -3.70 1.52
CA LEU A 82 -10.76 -3.93 1.36
C LEU A 82 -11.05 -5.11 0.43
N GLY A 83 -10.07 -5.46 -0.39
CA GLY A 83 -10.05 -6.67 -1.19
C GLY A 83 -9.80 -7.97 -0.42
N LEU A 84 -9.51 -7.93 0.89
CA LEU A 84 -9.27 -9.13 1.69
C LEU A 84 -10.52 -9.52 2.49
N SER A 85 -10.88 -10.80 2.47
CA SER A 85 -11.88 -11.36 3.38
C SER A 85 -11.25 -11.70 4.74
N PRO A 86 -12.04 -11.80 5.84
CA PRO A 86 -11.54 -12.27 7.12
C PRO A 86 -10.77 -13.60 7.04
N GLY A 87 -11.22 -14.55 6.23
CA GLY A 87 -10.52 -15.81 5.99
C GLY A 87 -9.15 -15.62 5.33
N MET A 88 -9.05 -14.73 4.34
CA MET A 88 -7.77 -14.42 3.68
C MET A 88 -6.79 -13.77 4.65
N VAL A 89 -7.25 -12.79 5.43
CA VAL A 89 -6.44 -12.14 6.46
C VAL A 89 -5.96 -13.16 7.49
N ALA A 90 -6.84 -14.04 7.98
CA ALA A 90 -6.49 -15.08 8.95
C ALA A 90 -5.40 -16.04 8.43
N ARG A 91 -5.28 -16.21 7.11
CA ARG A 91 -4.19 -16.97 6.48
C ARG A 91 -2.90 -16.15 6.37
N LEU A 92 -3.00 -14.89 5.95
CA LEU A 92 -1.84 -13.98 5.83
C LEU A 92 -1.12 -13.80 7.17
N VAL A 93 -1.86 -13.58 8.26
CA VAL A 93 -1.29 -13.35 9.60
C VAL A 93 -0.60 -14.57 10.22
N ARG A 94 -0.60 -15.72 9.54
CA ARG A 94 0.22 -16.87 9.92
C ARG A 94 1.69 -16.69 9.53
N ALA A 95 1.98 -15.78 8.60
CA ALA A 95 3.35 -15.42 8.27
C ALA A 95 4.05 -14.83 9.52
N PRO A 96 5.30 -15.24 9.81
CA PRO A 96 6.02 -14.75 10.97
C PRO A 96 6.22 -13.23 10.86
N GLY A 97 6.08 -12.53 11.99
CA GLY A 97 6.28 -11.08 12.06
C GLY A 97 5.07 -10.23 11.63
N LEU A 98 4.23 -10.70 10.69
CA LEU A 98 3.15 -9.87 10.13
C LEU A 98 2.19 -9.36 11.22
N ARG A 99 1.76 -10.22 12.14
CA ARG A 99 0.90 -9.80 13.26
C ARG A 99 1.51 -8.68 14.08
N ALA A 100 2.81 -8.75 14.37
CA ALA A 100 3.50 -7.78 15.20
C ALA A 100 3.63 -6.42 14.50
N THR A 101 3.88 -6.40 13.20
CA THR A 101 3.99 -5.16 12.42
C THR A 101 2.62 -4.52 12.14
N THR A 102 1.54 -5.30 12.16
CA THR A 102 0.18 -4.82 11.90
C THR A 102 -0.60 -4.41 13.16
N GLU A 103 0.00 -4.50 14.34
CA GLU A 103 -0.57 -3.90 15.55
C GLU A 103 -0.58 -2.36 15.42
N PRO A 104 -1.52 -1.64 16.06
CA PRO A 104 -1.67 -0.20 15.87
C PRO A 104 -0.38 0.61 16.06
N VAL A 105 0.30 0.44 17.20
CA VAL A 105 1.49 1.23 17.53
C VAL A 105 2.67 0.92 16.58
N PRO A 106 3.08 -0.35 16.38
CA PRO A 106 4.12 -0.68 15.41
C PRO A 106 3.80 -0.18 14.00
N ALA A 107 2.56 -0.37 13.52
CA ALA A 107 2.16 0.11 12.20
C ALA A 107 2.34 1.62 12.04
N GLN A 108 1.90 2.40 13.05
CA GLN A 108 2.08 3.86 13.05
C GLN A 108 3.55 4.26 13.05
N LEU A 109 4.36 3.63 13.90
CA LEU A 109 5.79 3.94 14.03
C LEU A 109 6.55 3.62 12.74
N ILE A 110 6.24 2.48 12.10
CA ILE A 110 6.87 2.09 10.83
C ILE A 110 6.46 3.07 9.73
N ALA A 111 5.17 3.39 9.61
CA ALA A 111 4.70 4.34 8.60
C ALA A 111 5.31 5.73 8.79
N GLY A 112 5.33 6.24 10.04
CA GLY A 112 5.97 7.51 10.36
C GLY A 112 7.48 7.51 10.10
N LEU A 113 8.17 6.40 10.38
CA LEU A 113 9.60 6.27 10.07
C LEU A 113 9.86 6.31 8.56
N VAL A 114 9.06 5.59 7.76
CA VAL A 114 9.16 5.63 6.30
C VAL A 114 8.97 7.06 5.79
N MET A 115 7.96 7.77 6.30
CA MET A 115 7.74 9.18 5.96
C MET A 115 8.94 10.06 6.32
N ILE A 116 9.46 9.96 7.54
CA ILE A 116 10.60 10.76 7.98
C ILE A 116 11.83 10.49 7.11
N VAL A 117 12.15 9.21 6.86
CA VAL A 117 13.36 8.79 6.14
C VAL A 117 13.38 9.32 4.72
N TRP A 118 12.28 9.18 3.97
CA TRP A 118 12.22 9.62 2.57
C TRP A 118 12.14 11.13 2.40
N HIS A 119 11.75 11.86 3.44
CA HIS A 119 11.76 13.32 3.43
C HIS A 119 13.07 13.91 3.99
N LEU A 120 14.07 13.09 4.32
CA LEU A 120 15.42 13.58 4.59
C LEU A 120 16.03 14.09 3.28
N PRO A 121 16.56 15.33 3.24
CA PRO A 121 17.07 15.92 1.99
C PRO A 121 18.06 15.03 1.23
N ALA A 122 18.95 14.35 1.95
CA ALA A 122 19.96 13.48 1.33
C ALA A 122 19.35 12.24 0.63
N LEU A 123 18.26 11.68 1.15
CA LEU A 123 17.59 10.53 0.53
C LEU A 123 16.62 10.98 -0.55
N TYR A 124 15.88 12.05 -0.29
CA TYR A 124 15.01 12.70 -1.27
C TYR A 124 15.79 13.08 -2.54
N ASP A 125 16.92 13.77 -2.40
CA ASP A 125 17.74 14.14 -3.56
C ASP A 125 18.30 12.90 -4.27
N ALA A 126 18.59 11.82 -3.53
CA ALA A 126 19.16 10.60 -4.09
C ALA A 126 18.18 9.82 -4.98
N THR A 127 16.86 9.97 -4.82
CA THR A 127 15.88 9.26 -5.66
C THR A 127 15.89 9.80 -7.09
N PHE A 128 16.19 11.09 -7.30
CA PHE A 128 16.36 11.68 -8.64
C PHE A 128 17.54 11.11 -9.43
N TYR A 129 18.55 10.56 -8.75
CA TYR A 129 19.74 10.02 -9.40
C TYR A 129 19.76 8.49 -9.47
N SER A 130 18.83 7.81 -8.79
CA SER A 130 18.81 6.36 -8.67
C SER A 130 17.38 5.83 -8.76
N GLU A 131 17.05 5.29 -9.93
CA GLU A 131 15.78 4.60 -10.19
C GLU A 131 15.51 3.49 -9.16
N ALA A 132 16.54 2.76 -8.74
CA ALA A 132 16.40 1.73 -7.72
C ALA A 132 15.98 2.30 -6.34
N LEU A 133 16.47 3.48 -5.97
CA LEU A 133 16.04 4.15 -4.74
C LEU A 133 14.62 4.67 -4.87
N HIS A 134 14.26 5.24 -6.03
CA HIS A 134 12.91 5.71 -6.30
C HIS A 134 11.87 4.56 -6.26
N ILE A 135 12.18 3.41 -6.88
CA ILE A 135 11.34 2.21 -6.78
C ILE A 135 11.25 1.73 -5.31
N THR A 136 12.36 1.77 -4.57
CA THR A 136 12.36 1.38 -3.15
C THR A 136 11.47 2.29 -2.32
N GLU A 137 11.51 3.60 -2.57
CA GLU A 137 10.61 4.59 -1.97
C GLU A 137 9.15 4.22 -2.22
N HIS A 138 8.76 4.05 -3.49
CA HIS A 138 7.40 3.65 -3.87
C HIS A 138 6.93 2.36 -3.17
N VAL A 139 7.77 1.32 -3.17
CA VAL A 139 7.44 0.04 -2.50
C VAL A 139 7.24 0.24 -0.99
N THR A 140 8.09 1.06 -0.35
CA THR A 140 7.95 1.33 1.08
C THR A 140 6.75 2.22 1.41
N PHE A 141 6.33 3.14 0.55
CA PHE A 141 5.09 3.90 0.72
C PHE A 141 3.84 3.02 0.62
N ILE A 142 3.79 2.13 -0.36
CA ILE A 142 2.70 1.14 -0.45
C ILE A 142 2.68 0.27 0.81
N GLY A 143 3.85 -0.24 1.23
CA GLY A 143 3.99 -1.06 2.44
C GLY A 143 3.56 -0.32 3.71
N ALA A 144 3.99 0.93 3.89
CA ALA A 144 3.63 1.79 4.99
C ALA A 144 2.11 2.02 5.03
N GLY A 145 1.50 2.34 3.90
CA GLY A 145 0.04 2.48 3.79
C GLY A 145 -0.70 1.19 4.15
N LEU A 146 -0.22 0.03 3.69
CA LEU A 146 -0.83 -1.25 4.04
C LEU A 146 -0.77 -1.51 5.55
N LEU A 147 0.36 -1.22 6.20
CA LEU A 147 0.49 -1.36 7.65
C LEU A 147 -0.43 -0.38 8.39
N LEU A 148 -0.42 0.89 7.98
CA LEU A 148 -1.19 1.97 8.57
C LEU A 148 -2.71 1.69 8.52
N TYR A 149 -3.23 1.19 7.40
CA TYR A 149 -4.67 0.89 7.27
C TYR A 149 -5.08 -0.46 7.89
N TRP A 150 -4.13 -1.35 8.17
CA TRP A 150 -4.41 -2.67 8.72
C TRP A 150 -5.22 -2.66 10.04
N PRO A 151 -4.86 -1.91 11.08
CA PRO A 151 -5.59 -1.92 12.35
C PRO A 151 -6.93 -1.15 12.29
N ILE A 152 -7.25 -0.51 11.16
CA ILE A 152 -8.47 0.29 10.99
C ILE A 152 -9.58 -0.53 10.34
N LEU A 153 -9.28 -1.20 9.23
CA LEU A 153 -10.26 -1.90 8.43
C LEU A 153 -10.75 -3.15 9.15
N GLN A 154 -12.06 -3.42 9.10
CA GLN A 154 -12.70 -4.44 9.93
C GLN A 154 -12.13 -5.85 9.72
N ALA A 155 -11.92 -6.26 8.47
CA ALA A 155 -11.45 -7.60 8.13
C ALA A 155 -10.02 -7.86 8.64
N THR A 156 -9.17 -6.83 8.62
CA THR A 156 -7.76 -6.89 9.04
C THR A 156 -7.59 -6.67 10.54
N SER A 157 -8.29 -5.70 11.12
CA SER A 157 -8.23 -5.38 12.55
C SER A 157 -8.79 -6.50 13.43
N ALA A 158 -9.68 -7.34 12.88
CA ALA A 158 -10.21 -8.52 13.59
C ALA A 158 -9.11 -9.52 14.01
N GLN A 159 -7.95 -9.50 13.34
CA GLN A 159 -6.81 -10.37 13.66
C GLN A 159 -5.77 -9.70 14.59
N ALA A 160 -5.93 -8.41 14.89
CA ALA A 160 -5.05 -7.69 15.82
C ALA A 160 -5.36 -8.10 17.26
N ARG A 161 -4.33 -8.10 18.12
CA ARG A 161 -4.48 -8.36 19.55
C ARG A 161 -5.18 -7.20 20.24
N TRP A 162 -4.91 -5.97 19.79
CA TRP A 162 -5.54 -4.78 20.31
C TRP A 162 -6.49 -4.16 19.28
N GLN A 163 -7.78 -4.12 19.61
CA GLN A 163 -8.80 -3.48 18.79
C GLN A 163 -9.07 -2.06 19.31
N MET A 164 -8.84 -1.08 18.44
CA MET A 164 -9.10 0.33 18.74
C MET A 164 -10.60 0.63 18.72
N SER A 165 -11.06 1.44 19.67
CA SER A 165 -12.40 2.03 19.61
C SER A 165 -12.51 3.00 18.43
N HIS A 166 -13.74 3.33 18.00
CA HIS A 166 -13.95 4.24 16.87
C HIS A 166 -13.27 5.62 17.06
N GLY A 167 -13.31 6.18 18.27
CA GLY A 167 -12.62 7.44 18.58
C GLY A 167 -11.09 7.34 18.47
N ILE A 168 -10.51 6.23 18.93
CA ILE A 168 -9.07 6.01 18.81
C ILE A 168 -8.67 5.80 17.34
N LYS A 169 -9.49 5.13 16.51
CA LYS A 169 -9.23 5.01 15.07
C LYS A 169 -9.19 6.37 14.36
N LEU A 170 -10.04 7.32 14.76
CA LEU A 170 -10.01 8.68 14.23
C LEU A 170 -8.73 9.42 14.63
N LEU A 171 -8.33 9.33 15.91
CA LEU A 171 -7.07 9.94 16.37
C LEU A 171 -5.85 9.30 15.70
N TYR A 172 -5.86 7.99 15.53
CA TYR A 172 -4.83 7.23 14.85
C TYR A 172 -4.64 7.73 13.40
N MET A 173 -5.74 7.92 12.67
CA MET A 173 -5.72 8.48 11.31
C MET A 173 -5.33 9.95 11.25
N LEU A 174 -5.57 10.72 12.30
CA LEU A 174 -5.18 12.13 12.35
C LEU A 174 -3.66 12.30 12.53
N VAL A 175 -3.00 11.31 13.12
CA VAL A 175 -1.55 11.28 13.36
C VAL A 175 -0.78 10.63 12.19
N ALA A 176 -1.51 10.07 11.22
CA ALA A 176 -0.97 9.35 10.08
C ALA A 176 -0.47 10.26 8.96
#